data_AF-A0A199UCJ0-F1
#
_entry.id   AF-A0A199UCJ0-F1
#
_cell.length_a   1.000
_cell.length_b   1.000
_cell.length_c   1.000
_cell.angle_alpha   90.00
_cell.angle_beta   90.00
_cell.angle_gamma   90.00
#
_symmetry.space_group_name_H-M   'P 1'
#
loop_
_entity.id
_entity.type
_entity.pdbx_description
1 polymer ?
#
loop_
_entity_poly.entity_id
_entity_poly.type
_entity_poly.pdbx_seq_one_letter_code
_entity_poly.pdbx_strand_id
1 'polypeptide(L)'
;MEGAWEEVRKFYTKHIRYVGGCLPNNCCYNIIIQGFLKHEDLPKVSELINEMVDKGLSADATTTELVVRLLCNDDLILRLLKVLARI
;
A
#
# COMPACT_ATOMS: atom_id res chain seq x y z
N MET A 1 -4.29 -18.59 -3.00
CA MET A 1 -3.70 -17.24 -2.89
C MET A 1 -4.00 -16.40 -4.14
N GLU A 2 -4.01 -16.98 -5.35
CA GLU A 2 -4.40 -16.30 -6.61
C GLU A 2 -5.78 -15.60 -6.61
N GLY A 3 -6.82 -16.23 -6.06
CA GLY A 3 -8.19 -15.73 -6.20
C GLY A 3 -8.46 -14.40 -5.48
N ALA A 4 -7.91 -14.23 -4.27
CA ALA A 4 -8.09 -13.00 -3.49
C ALA A 4 -7.36 -11.80 -4.11
N TRP A 5 -6.23 -12.05 -4.78
CA TRP A 5 -5.48 -11.01 -5.47
C TRP A 5 -6.20 -10.48 -6.71
N GLU A 6 -6.79 -11.39 -7.50
CA GLU A 6 -7.63 -11.01 -8.63
C GLU A 6 -8.88 -10.24 -8.19
N GLU A 7 -9.44 -10.55 -7.03
CA GLU A 7 -10.53 -9.75 -6.44
C GLU A 7 -10.08 -8.33 -6.05
N VAL A 8 -8.92 -8.17 -5.41
CA VAL A 8 -8.37 -6.84 -5.07
C VAL A 8 -8.09 -6.03 -6.35
N ARG A 9 -7.50 -6.64 -7.38
CA ARG A 9 -7.22 -6.00 -8.66
C ARG A 9 -8.49 -5.61 -9.42
N LYS A 10 -9.51 -6.48 -9.39
CA LYS A 10 -10.83 -6.21 -9.95
C LYS A 10 -11.55 -5.10 -9.18
N PHE A 11 -11.44 -5.10 -7.85
CA PHE A 11 -11.97 -4.04 -6.98
C PHE A 11 -11.28 -2.70 -7.28
N TYR A 12 -9.94 -2.66 -7.38
CA TYR A 12 -9.17 -1.47 -7.77
C TYR A 12 -9.65 -0.90 -9.12
N THR A 13 -9.76 -1.75 -10.14
CA THR A 13 -10.18 -1.35 -11.49
C THR A 13 -11.62 -0.83 -11.50
N LYS A 14 -12.51 -1.47 -10.75
CA LYS A 14 -13.94 -1.16 -10.72
C LYS A 14 -14.26 0.07 -9.85
N HIS A 15 -13.68 0.19 -8.66
CA HIS A 15 -14.07 1.23 -7.69
C HIS A 15 -13.19 2.48 -7.70
N ILE A 16 -11.89 2.37 -7.97
CA ILE A 16 -11.03 3.57 -8.07
C ILE A 16 -11.12 4.20 -9.46
N ARG A 17 -11.24 3.39 -10.54
CA ARG A 17 -11.22 3.92 -11.90
C ARG A 17 -12.58 4.09 -12.57
N TYR A 18 -13.60 3.25 -12.32
CA TYR A 18 -14.82 3.33 -13.14
C TYR A 18 -16.06 2.60 -12.59
N VAL A 19 -16.80 3.16 -11.63
CA VAL A 19 -18.28 2.98 -11.55
C VAL A 19 -18.93 4.20 -10.87
N GLY A 20 -19.55 5.06 -11.66
CA GLY A 20 -20.77 5.78 -11.24
C GLY A 20 -20.65 6.92 -10.20
N GLY A 21 -19.48 7.51 -9.99
CA GLY A 21 -19.37 8.79 -9.26
C GLY A 21 -19.21 8.72 -7.73
N CYS A 22 -18.95 7.55 -7.15
CA CYS A 22 -18.58 7.46 -5.73
C CYS A 22 -17.06 7.60 -5.56
N LEU A 23 -16.63 8.65 -4.88
CA LEU A 23 -15.24 8.83 -4.47
C LEU A 23 -14.86 7.75 -3.44
N PRO A 24 -13.70 7.08 -3.59
CA PRO A 24 -13.23 6.15 -2.57
C PRO A 24 -12.99 6.87 -1.25
N ASN A 25 -13.41 6.28 -0.14
CA ASN A 25 -13.21 6.82 1.21
C ASN A 25 -11.99 6.17 1.89
N ASN A 26 -11.70 6.58 3.13
CA ASN A 26 -10.59 6.02 3.93
C ASN A 26 -10.57 4.49 3.94
N CYS A 27 -11.73 3.84 4.15
CA CYS A 27 -11.82 2.39 4.23
C CYS A 27 -11.44 1.71 2.91
N CYS A 28 -11.89 2.26 1.77
CA CYS A 28 -11.57 1.73 0.46
C CYS A 28 -10.06 1.75 0.17
N TYR A 29 -9.40 2.89 0.42
CA TYR A 29 -7.95 2.99 0.21
C TYR A 29 -7.17 2.05 1.12
N ASN A 30 -7.52 1.96 2.42
CA ASN A 30 -6.85 1.07 3.36
C ASN A 30 -6.90 -0.39 2.90
N ILE A 31 -8.08 -0.91 2.53
CA ILE A 31 -8.23 -2.30 2.06
C ILE A 31 -7.36 -2.55 0.82
N ILE A 32 -7.37 -1.63 -0.14
CA ILE A 32 -6.63 -1.78 -1.39
C ILE A 32 -5.12 -1.72 -1.13
N ILE A 33 -4.64 -0.71 -0.39
CA ILE A 33 -3.23 -0.53 -0.07
C ILE A 33 -2.69 -1.75 0.68
N GLN A 34 -3.44 -2.29 1.65
CA GLN A 34 -3.07 -3.52 2.35
C GLN A 34 -2.97 -4.73 1.41
N GLY A 35 -3.83 -4.80 0.39
CA GLY A 35 -3.73 -5.79 -0.68
C GLY A 35 -2.41 -5.68 -1.44
N PHE A 36 -2.07 -4.49 -1.94
CA PHE A 36 -0.82 -4.27 -2.67
C PHE A 36 0.43 -4.45 -1.79
N LEU A 37 0.38 -4.08 -0.50
CA LEU A 37 1.45 -4.32 0.47
C LEU A 37 1.74 -5.82 0.65
N LYS A 38 0.71 -6.68 0.67
CA LYS A 38 0.88 -8.14 0.76
C LYS A 38 1.52 -8.77 -0.47
N HIS A 39 1.49 -8.06 -1.61
CA HIS A 39 2.10 -8.47 -2.86
C HIS A 39 3.37 -7.68 -3.19
N GLU A 40 3.85 -6.86 -2.25
CA GLU A 40 5.09 -6.08 -2.36
C GLU A 40 5.14 -5.16 -3.61
N ASP A 41 3.98 -4.74 -4.13
CA ASP A 41 3.88 -3.79 -5.24
C ASP A 41 4.02 -2.35 -4.73
N LEU A 42 5.25 -2.03 -4.33
CA LEU A 42 5.61 -0.75 -3.73
C LEU A 42 5.33 0.47 -4.60
N PRO A 43 5.58 0.46 -5.92
CA PRO A 43 5.22 1.58 -6.78
C PRO A 43 3.72 1.88 -6.70
N LYS A 44 2.88 0.84 -6.68
CA LYS A 44 1.43 1.01 -6.60
C LYS A 44 0.95 1.47 -5.23
N VAL A 45 1.56 0.95 -4.16
CA VAL A 45 1.33 1.41 -2.78
C VAL A 45 1.63 2.91 -2.67
N SER A 46 2.75 3.37 -3.21
CA SER A 46 3.14 4.79 -3.19
C SER A 46 2.15 5.67 -3.96
N GLU A 47 1.75 5.26 -5.17
CA GLU A 47 0.74 5.97 -5.97
C GLU A 47 -0.58 6.15 -5.19
N LEU A 48 -1.07 5.08 -4.56
CA LEU A 48 -2.33 5.07 -3.81
C LEU A 48 -2.27 5.92 -2.53
N ILE A 49 -1.14 5.90 -1.81
CA ILE A 49 -0.95 6.73 -0.62
C ILE A 49 -0.93 8.21 -1.00
N ASN A 50 -0.24 8.58 -2.08
CA ASN A 50 -0.23 9.96 -2.55
C ASN A 50 -1.64 10.42 -2.96
N GLU A 51 -2.37 9.61 -3.72
CA GLU A 51 -3.76 9.92 -4.10
C GLU A 51 -4.67 10.07 -2.86
N MET A 52 -4.48 9.23 -1.84
CA MET A 52 -5.21 9.30 -0.58
C MET A 52 -4.93 10.64 0.15
N VAL A 53 -3.67 11.05 0.23
CA VAL A 53 -3.25 12.32 0.85
C VAL A 53 -3.79 13.52 0.08
N ASP A 54 -3.72 13.50 -1.25
CA ASP A 54 -4.25 14.57 -2.12
C ASP A 54 -5.76 14.78 -1.94
N LYS A 55 -6.49 13.74 -1.53
CA LYS A 55 -7.93 13.79 -1.23
C LYS A 55 -8.24 14.13 0.24
N GLY A 56 -7.24 14.41 1.06
CA GLY A 56 -7.41 14.69 2.49
C GLY A 56 -7.82 13.46 3.31
N LEU A 57 -7.50 12.26 2.83
CA LEU A 57 -7.77 10.99 3.47
C LEU A 57 -6.52 10.49 4.21
N SER A 58 -6.70 9.60 5.18
CA SER A 58 -5.63 9.09 6.04
C SER A 58 -5.65 7.57 6.17
N ALA A 59 -4.47 6.95 6.06
CA ALA A 59 -4.29 5.54 6.35
C ALA A 59 -4.66 5.22 7.81
N ASP A 60 -5.23 4.04 8.04
CA ASP A 60 -5.48 3.53 9.39
C ASP A 60 -4.19 2.94 10.00
N ALA A 61 -4.24 2.66 11.30
CA ALA A 61 -3.09 2.13 12.04
C ALA A 61 -2.56 0.81 11.45
N THR A 62 -3.43 -0.06 10.93
CA THR A 62 -3.03 -1.35 10.35
C THR A 62 -2.26 -1.13 9.06
N THR A 63 -2.77 -0.26 8.18
CA THR A 63 -2.10 0.10 6.93
C THR A 63 -0.76 0.77 7.20
N THR A 64 -0.70 1.71 8.14
CA THR A 64 0.56 2.37 8.53
C THR A 64 1.58 1.37 9.08
N GLU A 65 1.17 0.43 9.95
CA GLU A 65 2.05 -0.61 10.47
C GLU A 65 2.63 -1.46 9.35
N LEU A 66 1.81 -1.88 8.38
CA LEU A 66 2.26 -2.70 7.25
C LEU A 66 3.24 -1.95 6.35
N VAL A 67 3.01 -0.65 6.08
CA VAL A 67 3.96 0.19 5.33
C VAL A 67 5.30 0.26 6.07
N VAL A 68 5.28 0.54 7.38
CA VAL A 68 6.52 0.63 8.18
C VAL A 68 7.25 -0.71 8.19
N ARG A 69 6.54 -1.81 8.42
CA ARG A 69 7.13 -3.16 8.42
C ARG A 69 7.80 -3.49 7.10
N LEU A 70 7.16 -3.18 5.98
CA LEU A 70 7.69 -3.48 4.67
C LEU A 70 8.91 -2.61 4.34
N LEU A 71 8.88 -1.32 4.67
CA LEU A 71 10.04 -0.42 4.56
C LEU A 71 11.21 -0.85 5.47
N CYS A 72 10.92 -1.38 6.66
CA CYS A 72 11.93 -1.92 7.56
C CYS A 72 12.49 -3.28 7.08
N ASN A 73 11.66 -4.10 6.42
CA ASN A 73 12.04 -5.39 5.86
C ASN A 73 12.82 -5.27 4.55
N ASP A 74 12.66 -4.17 3.80
CA ASP A 74 13.43 -3.86 2.57
C ASP A 74 14.93 -3.57 2.78
N ASP A 75 15.48 -3.96 3.94
CA ASP A 75 16.92 -4.10 4.16
C ASP A 75 17.70 -2.78 3.93
N LEU A 76 17.09 -1.58 3.91
CA LEU A 76 17.89 -0.35 3.84
C LEU A 76 18.64 -0.10 5.16
N ILE A 77 17.93 -0.30 6.28
CA ILE A 77 18.50 -0.20 7.62
C ILE A 77 19.46 -1.37 7.89
N LEU A 78 19.10 -2.60 7.52
CA LEU A 78 19.98 -3.77 7.69
C LEU A 78 21.19 -3.75 6.73
N ARG A 79 21.07 -3.25 5.49
CA ARG A 79 22.21 -2.98 4.57
C ARG A 79 23.12 -1.91 5.15
N LEU A 80 22.56 -0.81 5.63
CA LEU A 80 23.33 0.27 6.23
C LEU A 80 24.08 -0.23 7.47
N LEU A 81 23.45 -1.02 8.34
CA LEU A 81 24.11 -1.64 9.48
C LEU A 81 25.20 -2.64 9.08
N LYS A 82 25.00 -3.45 8.02
CA LYS A 82 26.06 -4.33 7.48
C LYS A 82 27.24 -3.55 6.88
N VAL A 83 27.00 -2.37 6.31
CA VAL A 83 28.04 -1.47 5.78
C VAL A 83 28.78 -0.76 6.91
N LEU A 84 28.07 -0.31 7.94
CA LEU A 84 28.65 0.36 9.11
C LEU A 84 29.38 -0.61 10.05
N ALA A 85 28.94 -1.87 10.14
CA ALA A 85 29.60 -2.92 10.93
C ALA A 85 30.84 -3.53 10.23
N ARG A 86 31.23 -3.02 9.06
CA ARG A 86 32.45 -3.40 8.32
C ARG A 86 33.60 -2.41 8.50
N ILE A 87 33.46 -1.45 9.41
CA ILE A 87 34.48 -0.45 9.78
C ILE A 87 35.02 -0.79 11.16
#